data_AF-R0KVL7-F1
#
_entry.id   AF-R0KVL7-F1
#
_cell.length_a   1.000
_cell.length_b   1.000
_cell.length_c   1.000
_cell.angle_alpha   90.00
_cell.angle_beta   90.00
_cell.angle_gamma   90.00
#
_symmetry.space_group_name_H-M   'P 1'
#
loop_
_entity.id
_entity.type
_entity.pdbx_description
1 polymer ?
#
loop_
_entity_poly.entity_id
_entity_poly.type
_entity_poly.pdbx_seq_one_letter_code
_entity_poly.pdbx_strand_id
1 'polypeptide(L)'
;MVPIKGDLTVKFYFDRFYILIKEVIDEVIRKIDPDSPGCAKNCYNLVKAFIKKVLKISKEFVAKSWEPLGAIDFFSKILNRKIENLDDYIEIDRIMCDFYNMVCCVSGIRDNLEDSELDFINPMLANNHEFRVSKGFEITSKSPYKLKEIKAYNSESYIFFLERDVDYFEKDLMNGFSARFSPEKLKEEKIHLIEVVTTEKKFHFHLNKFTMV
;
A
#
# COMPACT_ATOMS: atom_id res chain seq x y z
N MET A 1 -5.31 10.15 17.99
CA MET A 1 -3.90 10.58 17.89
C MET A 1 -3.68 11.78 18.80
N VAL A 2 -2.77 11.68 19.78
CA VAL A 2 -2.38 12.85 20.59
C VAL A 2 -1.43 13.69 19.73
N PRO A 3 -1.62 15.01 19.60
CA PRO A 3 -0.71 15.85 18.84
C PRO A 3 0.68 15.80 19.51
N ILE A 4 1.72 15.54 18.71
CA ILE A 4 3.11 15.71 19.15
C ILE A 4 3.30 17.20 19.47
N LYS A 5 3.08 17.58 20.73
CA LYS A 5 3.37 18.93 21.22
C LYS A 5 4.88 19.04 21.49
N GLY A 6 5.51 20.02 20.85
CA GLY A 6 6.87 20.50 21.14
C GLY A 6 7.87 20.19 20.04
N ASP A 7 8.30 21.23 19.31
CA ASP A 7 9.54 21.42 18.52
C ASP A 7 10.00 20.37 17.48
N LEU A 8 9.45 19.16 17.44
CA LEU A 8 9.89 18.03 16.62
C LEU A 8 8.78 17.58 15.67
N THR A 9 8.32 18.52 14.84
CA THR A 9 7.32 18.26 13.79
C THR A 9 7.95 17.54 12.59
N VAL A 10 7.13 16.91 11.74
CA VAL A 10 7.58 16.37 10.44
C VAL A 10 8.36 17.43 9.64
N LYS A 11 7.87 18.68 9.66
CA LYS A 11 8.52 19.84 9.04
C LYS A 11 9.96 20.04 9.53
N PHE A 12 10.22 19.92 10.84
CA PHE A 12 11.57 20.06 11.41
C PHE A 12 12.57 19.07 10.79
N TYR A 13 12.19 17.82 10.57
CA TYR A 13 13.07 16.81 9.97
C TYR A 13 13.30 17.05 8.48
N PHE A 14 12.28 17.49 7.74
CA PHE A 14 12.42 17.87 6.34
C PHE A 14 13.29 19.11 6.15
N ASP A 15 13.14 20.12 7.01
CA ASP A 15 14.00 21.32 6.99
C ASP A 15 15.47 20.94 7.25
N ARG A 16 15.74 20.05 8.22
CA ARG A 16 17.10 19.52 8.47
C ARG A 16 17.65 18.73 7.29
N PHE A 17 16.83 17.90 6.65
CA PHE A 17 17.25 17.13 5.47
C PHE A 17 17.57 18.04 4.28
N TYR A 18 16.77 19.08 4.07
CA TYR A 18 17.00 20.08 3.03
C TYR A 18 18.30 20.87 3.25
N ILE A 19 18.56 21.31 4.49
CA ILE A 19 19.84 21.95 4.85
C ILE A 19 21.01 21.01 4.55
N LEU A 20 20.89 19.73 4.91
CA LEU A 20 21.92 18.73 4.64
C LEU A 20 22.21 18.57 3.14
N ILE A 21 21.18 18.57 2.28
CA ILE A 21 21.35 18.53 0.82
C ILE A 21 22.14 19.76 0.35
N LYS A 22 21.77 20.96 0.82
CA LYS A 22 22.48 22.20 0.48
C LYS A 22 23.95 22.15 0.88
N GLU A 23 24.25 21.71 2.10
CA GLU A 23 25.63 21.57 2.57
C GLU A 23 26.46 20.66 1.67
N VAL A 24 25.88 19.54 1.20
CA VAL A 24 26.58 18.60 0.33
C VAL A 24 26.78 19.17 -1.07
N ILE A 25 25.79 19.87 -1.64
CA ILE A 25 25.93 20.56 -2.93
C ILE A 25 27.05 21.60 -2.85
N ASP A 26 27.06 22.42 -1.79
CA ASP A 26 28.10 23.41 -1.55
C ASP A 26 29.48 22.75 -1.41
N GLU A 27 29.56 21.63 -0.70
CA GLU A 27 30.80 20.89 -0.49
C GLU A 27 31.32 20.27 -1.79
N VAL A 28 30.42 19.77 -2.65
CA VAL A 28 30.73 19.27 -3.99
C VAL A 28 31.29 20.40 -4.85
N ILE A 29 30.59 21.54 -4.93
CA ILE A 29 31.02 22.70 -5.73
C ILE A 29 32.40 23.20 -5.28
N ARG A 30 32.67 23.22 -3.98
CA ARG A 30 33.94 23.75 -3.43
C ARG A 30 35.11 22.78 -3.50
N LYS A 31 34.87 21.47 -3.37
CA LYS A 31 35.93 20.48 -3.12
C LYS A 31 36.15 19.50 -4.27
N ILE A 32 35.24 19.43 -5.23
CA ILE A 32 35.37 18.51 -6.35
C ILE A 32 35.80 19.30 -7.59
N ASP A 33 37.06 19.11 -7.95
CA ASP A 33 37.57 19.46 -9.26
C ASP A 33 37.32 18.26 -10.21
N PRO A 34 36.45 18.42 -11.23
CA PRO A 34 36.11 17.37 -12.18
C PRO A 34 37.32 16.79 -12.91
N ASP A 35 38.35 17.62 -13.12
CA ASP A 35 39.54 17.26 -13.90
C ASP A 35 40.65 16.66 -13.02
N SER A 36 40.45 16.59 -11.69
CA SER A 36 41.45 16.08 -10.77
C SER A 36 41.56 14.54 -10.80
N PRO A 37 42.79 13.99 -10.84
CA PRO A 37 43.00 12.55 -10.65
C PRO A 37 42.60 12.16 -9.21
N GLY A 38 41.41 11.56 -9.07
CA GLY A 38 40.83 11.21 -7.77
C GLY A 38 39.41 11.75 -7.55
N CYS A 39 38.88 12.56 -8.48
CA CYS A 39 37.51 13.09 -8.45
C CYS A 39 36.47 12.03 -8.09
N ALA A 40 36.45 10.89 -8.79
CA ALA A 40 35.50 9.80 -8.53
C ALA A 40 35.57 9.26 -7.07
N LYS A 41 36.78 9.13 -6.51
CA LYS A 41 36.97 8.66 -5.13
C LYS A 41 36.48 9.70 -4.12
N ASN A 42 36.72 10.97 -4.39
CA ASN A 42 36.27 12.08 -3.54
C ASN A 42 34.74 12.21 -3.58
N CYS A 43 34.13 12.13 -4.76
CA CYS A 43 32.68 12.04 -4.95
C CYS A 43 32.07 10.87 -4.16
N TYR A 44 32.63 9.67 -4.30
CA TYR A 44 32.16 8.50 -3.58
C TYR A 44 32.20 8.69 -2.06
N ASN A 45 33.29 9.23 -1.52
CA ASN A 45 33.42 9.48 -0.09
C ASN A 45 32.41 10.52 0.42
N LEU A 46 32.15 11.57 -0.35
CA LEU A 46 31.14 12.59 -0.04
C LEU A 46 29.73 11.99 -0.03
N VAL A 47 29.36 11.23 -1.07
CA VAL A 47 28.07 10.54 -1.14
C VAL A 47 27.91 9.56 0.02
N LYS A 48 28.96 8.79 0.36
CA LYS A 48 28.95 7.86 1.49
C LYS A 48 28.75 8.59 2.83
N ALA A 49 29.42 9.72 3.03
CA ALA A 49 29.26 10.55 4.22
C ALA A 49 27.84 11.16 4.31
N PHE A 50 27.30 11.62 3.19
CA PHE A 50 25.93 12.11 3.08
C PHE A 50 24.93 11.02 3.48
N ILE A 51 25.00 9.83 2.86
CA ILE A 51 24.13 8.69 3.19
C ILE A 51 24.18 8.38 4.69
N LYS A 52 25.38 8.39 5.30
CA LYS A 52 25.53 8.15 6.75
C LYS A 52 24.80 9.21 7.60
N LYS A 53 24.83 10.48 7.20
CA LYS A 53 24.10 11.57 7.87
C LYS A 53 22.58 11.43 7.68
N VAL A 54 22.12 11.06 6.49
CA VAL A 54 20.70 10.79 6.21
C VAL A 54 20.17 9.65 7.10
N LEU A 55 20.91 8.54 7.17
CA LEU A 55 20.57 7.42 8.06
C LEU A 55 20.48 7.84 9.52
N LYS A 56 21.35 8.76 9.98
CA LYS A 56 21.30 9.29 11.34
C LYS A 56 20.01 10.09 11.59
N ILE A 57 19.64 10.99 10.68
CA ILE A 57 18.39 11.77 10.79
C ILE A 57 17.17 10.85 10.81
N SER A 58 17.15 9.83 9.96
CA SER A 58 16.07 8.82 9.93
C SER A 58 15.96 8.08 11.27
N LYS A 59 17.08 7.61 11.84
CA LYS A 59 17.09 6.97 13.17
C LYS A 59 16.61 7.90 14.28
N GLU A 60 17.02 9.16 14.27
CA GLU A 60 16.56 10.16 15.24
C GLU A 60 15.06 10.41 15.14
N PHE A 61 14.52 10.48 13.92
CA PHE A 61 13.08 10.63 13.68
C PHE A 61 12.30 9.46 14.28
N VAL A 62 12.69 8.23 13.95
CA VAL A 62 12.04 7.03 14.48
C VAL A 62 12.12 7.01 16.00
N ALA A 63 13.31 7.20 16.58
CA ALA A 63 13.49 7.19 18.03
C ALA A 63 12.55 8.18 18.72
N LYS A 64 12.44 9.41 18.19
CA LYS A 64 11.63 10.47 18.81
C LYS A 64 10.13 10.36 18.55
N SER A 65 9.70 9.63 17.53
CA SER A 65 8.28 9.52 17.17
C SER A 65 7.67 8.17 17.55
N TRP A 66 8.44 7.09 17.56
CA TRP A 66 7.94 5.72 17.72
C TRP A 66 8.32 5.10 19.07
N GLU A 67 9.51 5.37 19.62
CA GLU A 67 9.91 4.81 20.94
C GLU A 67 8.99 5.27 22.09
N PRO A 68 8.56 6.55 22.19
CA PRO A 68 7.65 6.96 23.26
C PRO A 68 6.30 6.24 23.23
N LEU A 69 5.90 5.74 22.07
CA LEU A 69 4.68 4.96 21.89
C LEU A 69 4.89 3.47 22.18
N GLY A 70 6.11 3.03 22.50
CA GLY A 70 6.46 1.62 22.61
C GLY A 70 6.28 0.84 21.30
N ALA A 71 6.19 1.55 20.16
CA ALA A 71 5.81 0.96 18.88
C ALA A 71 6.86 -0.04 18.40
N ILE A 72 8.15 0.26 18.58
CA ILE A 72 9.24 -0.63 18.18
C ILE A 72 9.15 -1.98 18.92
N ASP A 73 9.00 -1.97 20.24
CA ASP A 73 8.90 -3.20 21.04
C ASP A 73 7.61 -3.97 20.74
N PHE A 74 6.50 -3.25 20.52
CA PHE A 74 5.23 -3.84 20.15
C PHE A 74 5.31 -4.59 18.82
N PHE A 75 5.81 -3.93 17.77
CA PHE A 75 5.93 -4.55 16.45
C PHE A 75 7.04 -5.59 16.38
N SER A 76 8.10 -5.43 17.17
CA SER A 76 9.13 -6.48 17.30
C SER A 76 8.53 -7.80 17.82
N LYS A 77 7.60 -7.73 18.78
CA LYS A 77 6.87 -8.90 19.29
C LYS A 77 5.92 -9.48 18.25
N ILE A 78 5.17 -8.64 17.53
CA ILE A 78 4.23 -9.09 16.49
C ILE A 78 4.96 -9.79 15.36
N LEU A 79 6.05 -9.21 14.87
CA LEU A 79 6.85 -9.74 13.76
C LEU A 79 7.82 -10.85 14.19
N ASN A 80 7.94 -11.10 15.50
CA ASN A 80 8.90 -12.02 16.10
C ASN A 80 10.34 -11.82 15.59
N ARG A 81 10.72 -10.56 15.40
CA ARG A 81 12.06 -10.16 14.93
C ARG A 81 12.40 -8.75 15.41
N LYS A 82 13.68 -8.40 15.39
CA LYS A 82 14.12 -7.04 15.75
C LYS A 82 13.85 -6.07 14.60
N ILE A 83 13.39 -4.87 14.93
CA ILE A 83 13.11 -3.79 13.97
C ILE A 83 14.37 -2.92 13.86
N GLU A 84 15.05 -2.95 12.71
CA GLU A 84 16.34 -2.25 12.55
C GLU A 84 16.49 -1.51 11.23
N ASN A 85 15.83 -1.97 10.16
CA ASN A 85 16.05 -1.49 8.80
C ASN A 85 14.77 -0.91 8.19
N LEU A 86 14.91 -0.28 7.02
CA LEU A 86 13.80 0.36 6.31
C LEU A 86 12.68 -0.64 5.97
N ASP A 87 13.03 -1.87 5.59
CA ASP A 87 12.06 -2.91 5.22
C ASP A 87 11.18 -3.31 6.41
N ASP A 88 11.73 -3.29 7.64
CA ASP A 88 10.93 -3.49 8.85
C ASP A 88 9.89 -2.38 9.04
N TYR A 89 10.27 -1.12 8.79
CA TYR A 89 9.33 0.00 8.88
C TYR A 89 8.26 -0.04 7.79
N ILE A 90 8.63 -0.48 6.57
CA ILE A 90 7.68 -0.71 5.48
C ILE A 90 6.66 -1.79 5.86
N GLU A 91 7.10 -2.90 6.44
CA GLU A 91 6.20 -3.96 6.89
C GLU A 91 5.27 -3.48 8.02
N ILE A 92 5.78 -2.69 8.96
CA ILE A 92 4.95 -2.11 10.04
C ILE A 92 3.89 -1.17 9.47
N ASP A 93 4.26 -0.32 8.52
CA ASP A 93 3.34 0.59 7.84
C ASP A 93 2.21 -0.18 7.16
N ARG A 94 2.54 -1.28 6.45
CA ARG A 94 1.54 -2.20 5.86
C ARG A 94 0.60 -2.79 6.91
N ILE A 95 1.13 -3.29 8.03
CA ILE A 95 0.31 -3.86 9.13
C ILE A 95 -0.63 -2.82 9.74
N MET A 96 -0.14 -1.58 9.93
CA MET A 96 -0.94 -0.49 10.47
C MET A 96 -2.07 -0.09 9.53
N CYS A 97 -1.80 -0.02 8.22
CA CYS A 97 -2.81 0.20 7.20
C CYS A 97 -3.84 -0.93 7.18
N ASP A 98 -3.41 -2.20 7.18
CA ASP A 98 -4.31 -3.36 7.24
C ASP A 98 -5.21 -3.31 8.49
N PHE A 99 -4.64 -3.00 9.66
CA PHE A 99 -5.40 -2.89 10.90
C PHE A 99 -6.46 -1.78 10.82
N TYR A 100 -6.07 -0.60 10.34
CA TYR A 100 -7.00 0.51 10.16
C TYR A 100 -8.11 0.18 9.15
N ASN A 101 -7.75 -0.41 8.00
CA ASN A 101 -8.71 -0.78 6.96
C ASN A 101 -9.68 -1.87 7.46
N MET A 102 -9.22 -2.84 8.26
CA MET A 102 -10.10 -3.78 8.95
C MET A 102 -11.07 -3.08 9.90
N VAL A 103 -10.61 -2.10 10.68
CA VAL A 103 -11.50 -1.32 11.56
C VAL A 103 -12.56 -0.58 10.76
N CYS A 104 -12.19 0.03 9.63
CA CYS A 104 -13.14 0.68 8.71
C CYS A 104 -14.21 -0.30 8.21
N CYS A 105 -13.82 -1.50 7.78
CA CYS A 105 -14.76 -2.55 7.39
C CYS A 105 -15.72 -2.92 8.52
N VAL A 106 -15.20 -3.14 9.74
CA VAL A 106 -16.00 -3.54 10.90
C VAL A 106 -16.95 -2.42 11.33
N SER A 107 -16.52 -1.15 11.29
CA SER A 107 -17.39 -0.01 11.62
C SER A 107 -18.55 0.14 10.63
N GLY A 108 -18.30 0.00 9.33
CA GLY A 108 -19.37 0.03 8.32
C GLY A 108 -20.42 -1.05 8.56
N ILE A 109 -19.98 -2.28 8.85
CA ILE A 109 -20.88 -3.41 9.16
C ILE A 109 -21.68 -3.16 10.44
N ARG A 110 -21.05 -2.67 11.51
CA ARG A 110 -21.71 -2.41 12.80
C ARG A 110 -22.84 -1.40 12.66
N ASP A 111 -22.62 -0.39 11.82
CA ASP A 111 -23.54 0.73 11.68
C ASP A 111 -24.58 0.49 10.55
N ASN A 112 -24.64 -0.74 9.99
CA ASN A 112 -25.48 -1.15 8.85
C ASN A 112 -25.35 -0.22 7.63
N LEU A 113 -24.20 0.42 7.47
CA LEU A 113 -23.92 1.25 6.30
C LEU A 113 -23.34 0.36 5.21
N GLU A 114 -23.76 0.59 3.96
CA GLU A 114 -23.16 -0.09 2.79
C GLU A 114 -21.67 0.25 2.67
N ASP A 115 -21.26 1.41 3.20
CA ASP A 115 -19.88 1.89 3.25
C ASP A 115 -19.54 2.56 4.59
N SER A 116 -18.27 2.45 4.99
CA SER A 116 -17.71 3.21 6.11
C SER A 116 -17.50 4.68 5.71
N GLU A 117 -17.84 5.63 6.60
CA GLU A 117 -17.46 7.05 6.44
C GLU A 117 -15.93 7.26 6.52
N LEU A 118 -15.20 6.27 7.03
CA LEU A 118 -13.74 6.27 7.05
C LEU A 118 -13.18 5.74 5.72
N ASP A 119 -12.37 6.57 5.08
CA ASP A 119 -11.62 6.21 3.88
C ASP A 119 -10.51 5.21 4.20
N PHE A 120 -10.31 4.23 3.32
CA PHE A 120 -9.19 3.30 3.42
C PHE A 120 -7.88 4.08 3.21
N ILE A 121 -6.85 3.65 3.93
CA ILE A 121 -5.51 4.24 3.81
C ILE A 121 -4.57 3.26 3.13
N ASN A 122 -3.63 3.82 2.37
CA ASN A 122 -2.56 3.08 1.73
C ASN A 122 -1.26 3.26 2.52
N PRO A 123 -0.34 2.28 2.50
CA PRO A 123 1.00 2.43 3.04
C PRO A 123 1.69 3.65 2.44
N MET A 124 2.31 4.47 3.29
CA MET A 124 3.11 5.63 2.87
C MET A 124 4.52 5.25 2.43
N LEU A 125 5.05 4.15 2.95
CA LEU A 125 6.44 3.73 2.75
C LEU A 125 6.60 2.63 1.68
N ALA A 126 5.51 2.00 1.24
CA ALA A 126 5.52 0.95 0.22
C ALA A 126 5.02 1.48 -1.14
N ASN A 127 5.80 1.27 -2.21
CA ASN A 127 5.45 1.73 -3.56
C ASN A 127 4.55 0.76 -4.34
N ASN A 128 4.27 -0.43 -3.80
CA ASN A 128 3.75 -1.56 -4.56
C ASN A 128 2.32 -2.01 -4.21
N HIS A 129 1.53 -1.20 -3.47
CA HIS A 129 0.13 -1.53 -3.10
C HIS A 129 -0.06 -2.94 -2.46
N GLU A 130 1.02 -3.55 -1.97
CA GLU A 130 0.98 -4.84 -1.29
C GLU A 130 0.51 -4.65 0.17
N PHE A 131 -0.78 -4.46 0.35
CA PHE A 131 -1.45 -4.58 1.65
C PHE A 131 -2.56 -5.63 1.53
N ARG A 132 -2.87 -6.30 2.64
CA ARG A 132 -3.70 -7.52 2.63
C ARG A 132 -5.19 -7.21 2.58
N VAL A 133 -5.58 -5.98 2.90
CA VAL A 133 -6.99 -5.56 2.96
C VAL A 133 -7.26 -4.42 1.98
N SER A 134 -7.77 -4.76 0.80
CA SER A 134 -8.20 -3.81 -0.22
C SER A 134 -9.73 -3.74 -0.33
N LYS A 135 -10.25 -2.61 -0.83
CA LYS A 135 -11.65 -2.51 -1.23
C LYS A 135 -11.85 -3.40 -2.45
N GLY A 136 -12.93 -4.18 -2.45
CA GLY A 136 -13.36 -5.00 -3.58
C GLY A 136 -14.81 -4.74 -3.93
N PHE A 137 -15.24 -5.24 -5.08
CA PHE A 137 -16.67 -5.38 -5.35
C PHE A 137 -17.06 -6.85 -5.35
N GLU A 138 -18.31 -7.09 -4.98
CA GLU A 138 -18.89 -8.42 -4.89
C GLU A 138 -20.00 -8.56 -5.93
N ILE A 139 -19.94 -9.64 -6.71
CA ILE A 139 -21.07 -10.09 -7.53
C ILE A 139 -21.73 -11.24 -6.78
N THR A 140 -22.94 -11.00 -6.30
CA THR A 140 -23.74 -11.98 -5.56
C THR A 140 -24.96 -12.42 -6.36
N SER A 141 -25.17 -13.73 -6.47
CA SER A 141 -26.40 -14.32 -6.99
C SER A 141 -27.16 -15.02 -5.87
N LYS A 142 -28.43 -14.64 -5.69
CA LYS A 142 -29.39 -15.27 -4.76
C LYS A 142 -30.26 -16.35 -5.42
N SER A 143 -29.80 -16.87 -6.56
CA SER A 143 -30.48 -17.94 -7.30
C SER A 143 -29.69 -19.24 -7.16
N PRO A 144 -30.35 -20.43 -7.22
CA PRO A 144 -29.71 -21.74 -7.00
C PRO A 144 -28.71 -22.15 -8.09
N TYR A 145 -28.30 -21.21 -8.95
CA TYR A 145 -27.30 -21.47 -9.98
C TYR A 145 -25.93 -21.56 -9.34
N LYS A 146 -25.18 -22.60 -9.70
CA LYS A 146 -23.77 -22.70 -9.35
C LYS A 146 -22.94 -21.92 -10.36
N LEU A 147 -21.89 -21.28 -9.87
CA LEU A 147 -20.89 -20.67 -10.74
C LEU A 147 -20.19 -21.77 -11.53
N LYS A 148 -20.05 -21.58 -12.84
CA LYS A 148 -19.25 -22.45 -13.71
C LYS A 148 -17.93 -21.80 -14.09
N GLU A 149 -17.99 -20.54 -14.50
CA GLU A 149 -16.84 -19.83 -15.05
C GLU A 149 -17.06 -18.32 -14.93
N ILE A 150 -15.95 -17.59 -14.78
CA ILE A 150 -15.92 -16.12 -14.88
C ILE A 150 -14.95 -15.75 -16.00
N LYS A 151 -15.42 -14.93 -16.95
CA LYS A 151 -14.58 -14.37 -18.01
C LYS A 151 -14.49 -12.86 -17.84
N ALA A 152 -13.31 -12.32 -18.05
CA ALA A 152 -13.10 -10.88 -18.09
C ALA A 152 -12.75 -10.46 -19.52
N TYR A 153 -13.20 -9.27 -19.91
CA TYR A 153 -12.90 -8.70 -21.22
C TYR A 153 -12.27 -7.33 -21.04
N ASN A 154 -11.09 -7.14 -21.63
CA ASN A 154 -10.41 -5.85 -21.64
C ASN A 154 -11.04 -4.89 -22.68
N SER A 155 -10.62 -3.63 -22.69
CA SER A 155 -11.14 -2.60 -23.61
C SER A 155 -11.04 -2.95 -25.10
N GLU A 156 -10.17 -3.91 -25.45
CA GLU A 156 -9.95 -4.40 -26.82
C GLU A 156 -10.74 -5.70 -27.11
N SER A 157 -11.61 -6.11 -26.19
CA SER A 157 -12.44 -7.34 -26.25
C SER A 157 -11.63 -8.65 -26.23
N TYR A 158 -10.37 -8.62 -25.81
CA TYR A 158 -9.62 -9.85 -25.54
C TYR A 158 -10.14 -10.51 -24.27
N ILE A 159 -10.31 -11.83 -24.34
CA ILE A 159 -10.71 -12.65 -23.19
C ILE A 159 -9.50 -12.79 -22.27
N PHE A 160 -9.68 -12.33 -21.04
CA PHE A 160 -8.79 -12.58 -19.93
C PHE A 160 -9.45 -13.61 -19.01
N PHE A 161 -8.78 -14.74 -18.81
CA PHE A 161 -9.25 -15.79 -17.92
C PHE A 161 -8.81 -15.44 -16.51
N LEU A 162 -9.79 -15.11 -15.66
CA LEU A 162 -9.53 -14.86 -14.24
C LEU A 162 -9.39 -16.20 -13.51
N GLU A 163 -8.35 -16.33 -12.70
CA GLU A 163 -8.08 -17.51 -11.90
C GLU A 163 -8.76 -17.40 -10.52
N ARG A 164 -9.41 -18.48 -10.10
CA ARG A 164 -10.04 -18.58 -8.78
C ARG A 164 -8.97 -18.60 -7.69
N ASP A 165 -9.25 -17.93 -6.58
CA ASP A 165 -8.37 -17.75 -5.42
C ASP A 165 -7.07 -16.95 -5.72
N VAL A 166 -6.97 -16.40 -6.92
CA VAL A 166 -5.91 -15.48 -7.36
C VAL A 166 -6.52 -14.14 -7.75
N ASP A 167 -7.36 -14.13 -8.78
CA ASP A 167 -8.00 -12.90 -9.30
C ASP A 167 -9.37 -12.65 -8.68
N TYR A 168 -10.04 -13.70 -8.22
CA TYR A 168 -11.32 -13.61 -7.51
C TYR A 168 -11.49 -14.71 -6.47
N PHE A 169 -12.24 -14.40 -5.41
CA PHE A 169 -12.58 -15.36 -4.36
C PHE A 169 -14.05 -15.73 -4.44
N GLU A 170 -14.32 -17.02 -4.56
CA GLU A 170 -15.67 -17.57 -4.59
C GLU A 170 -16.11 -18.07 -3.22
N LYS A 171 -17.35 -17.76 -2.83
CA LYS A 171 -18.03 -18.34 -1.68
C LYS A 171 -19.38 -18.91 -2.11
N ASP A 172 -19.56 -20.21 -1.89
CA ASP A 172 -20.87 -20.84 -2.00
C ASP A 172 -21.80 -20.26 -0.92
N LEU A 173 -22.98 -19.82 -1.35
CA LEU A 173 -24.05 -19.35 -0.48
C LEU A 173 -25.14 -20.42 -0.45
N MET A 174 -25.96 -20.39 0.60
CA MET A 174 -27.05 -21.36 0.78
C MET A 174 -27.98 -21.46 -0.45
N ASN A 175 -28.18 -20.35 -1.18
CA ASN A 175 -29.00 -20.26 -2.39
C ASN A 175 -28.29 -19.53 -3.54
N GLY A 176 -27.01 -19.81 -3.76
CA GLY A 176 -26.27 -19.25 -4.90
C GLY A 176 -24.78 -19.11 -4.63
N PHE A 177 -24.18 -18.03 -5.11
CA PHE A 177 -22.75 -17.79 -4.98
C PHE A 177 -22.45 -16.30 -4.75
N SER A 178 -21.27 -16.03 -4.22
CA SER A 178 -20.64 -14.72 -4.16
C SER A 178 -19.25 -14.83 -4.78
N ALA A 179 -18.92 -13.92 -5.70
CA ALA A 179 -17.59 -13.77 -6.27
C ALA A 179 -17.06 -12.38 -5.95
N ARG A 180 -15.90 -12.29 -5.28
CA ARG A 180 -15.27 -11.03 -4.87
C ARG A 180 -14.03 -10.76 -5.69
N PHE A 181 -13.87 -9.53 -6.16
CA PHE A 181 -12.79 -9.13 -7.05
C PHE A 181 -11.96 -7.99 -6.45
N SER A 182 -10.65 -8.03 -6.71
CA SER A 182 -9.77 -6.86 -6.49
C SER A 182 -9.94 -5.86 -7.64
N PRO A 183 -10.33 -4.60 -7.40
CA PRO A 183 -10.53 -3.60 -8.44
C PRO A 183 -9.21 -3.20 -9.09
N GLU A 184 -8.11 -3.26 -8.35
CA GLU A 184 -6.77 -2.90 -8.82
C GLU A 184 -6.32 -3.81 -9.98
N LYS A 185 -6.46 -5.12 -9.80
CA LYS A 185 -6.12 -6.10 -10.82
C LYS A 185 -6.95 -5.92 -12.10
N LEU A 186 -8.24 -5.59 -11.94
CA LEU A 186 -9.13 -5.31 -13.07
C LEU A 186 -8.77 -4.00 -13.79
N LYS A 187 -8.28 -3.00 -13.06
CA LYS A 187 -7.76 -1.75 -13.65
C LYS A 187 -6.47 -1.98 -14.43
N GLU A 188 -5.51 -2.73 -13.88
CA GLU A 188 -4.23 -3.06 -14.55
C GLU A 188 -4.45 -3.71 -15.92
N GLU A 189 -5.33 -4.72 -15.96
CA GLU A 189 -5.66 -5.46 -17.18
C GLU A 189 -6.69 -4.73 -18.07
N LYS A 190 -7.10 -3.51 -17.70
CA LYS A 190 -8.11 -2.67 -18.38
C LYS A 190 -9.42 -3.42 -18.64
N ILE A 191 -9.85 -4.25 -17.69
CA ILE A 191 -11.12 -4.99 -17.77
C ILE A 191 -12.28 -4.01 -17.70
N HIS A 192 -13.21 -4.13 -18.65
CA HIS A 192 -14.42 -3.29 -18.71
C HIS A 192 -15.71 -4.11 -18.60
N LEU A 193 -15.61 -5.43 -18.74
CA LEU A 193 -16.75 -6.35 -18.71
C LEU A 193 -16.36 -7.65 -18.02
N ILE A 194 -17.21 -8.12 -17.11
CA ILE A 194 -17.15 -9.45 -16.51
C ILE A 194 -18.38 -10.24 -16.96
N GLU A 195 -18.17 -11.39 -17.58
CA GLU A 195 -19.21 -12.38 -17.87
C GLU A 195 -19.17 -13.47 -16.81
N VAL A 196 -20.28 -13.63 -16.10
CA VAL A 196 -20.46 -14.69 -15.11
C VAL A 196 -21.32 -15.78 -15.73
N VAL A 197 -20.71 -16.94 -15.94
CA VAL A 197 -21.37 -18.13 -16.50
C VAL A 197 -21.77 -19.04 -15.35
N THR A 198 -23.07 -19.32 -15.26
CA THR A 198 -23.61 -20.26 -14.29
C THR A 198 -24.05 -21.55 -14.96
N THR A 199 -24.58 -22.49 -14.17
CA THR A 199 -25.15 -23.73 -14.69
C THR A 199 -26.23 -23.53 -15.75
N GLU A 200 -26.99 -22.43 -15.68
CA GLU A 200 -28.19 -22.20 -16.50
C GLU A 200 -28.17 -20.89 -17.28
N LYS A 201 -27.43 -19.88 -16.83
CA LYS A 201 -27.49 -18.51 -17.38
C LYS A 201 -26.12 -17.87 -17.49
N LYS A 202 -26.08 -16.82 -18.29
CA LYS A 202 -24.93 -15.92 -18.42
C LYS A 202 -25.35 -14.52 -18.01
N PHE A 203 -24.52 -13.85 -17.23
CA PHE A 203 -24.73 -12.48 -16.77
C PHE A 203 -23.55 -11.63 -17.20
N HIS A 204 -23.80 -10.38 -17.57
CA HIS A 204 -22.80 -9.44 -18.05
C HIS A 204 -22.76 -8.21 -17.14
N PHE A 205 -21.60 -7.90 -16.59
CA PHE A 205 -21.38 -6.79 -15.67
C PHE A 205 -20.39 -5.81 -16.28
N HIS A 206 -20.87 -4.63 -16.67
CA HIS A 206 -20.03 -3.57 -17.22
C HIS A 206 -19.41 -2.75 -16.09
N LEU A 207 -18.08 -2.71 -16.01
CA LEU A 207 -17.33 -2.04 -14.94
C LEU A 207 -17.30 -0.51 -15.11
N ASN A 208 -17.61 0.02 -16.29
CA ASN A 208 -17.67 1.47 -16.58
C ASN A 208 -18.77 2.22 -15.79
N LYS A 209 -19.65 1.51 -15.07
CA LYS A 209 -20.70 2.07 -14.21
C LYS A 209 -20.37 2.04 -12.72
N PHE A 210 -19.27 1.39 -12.32
CA PHE A 210 -18.78 1.46 -10.96
C PHE A 210 -17.75 2.58 -10.92
N THR A 211 -18.14 3.74 -10.40
CA THR A 211 -17.19 4.76 -10.00
C THR A 211 -16.31 4.13 -8.93
N MET A 212 -15.15 3.61 -9.31
CA MET A 212 -14.15 3.14 -8.35
C MET A 212 -13.49 4.39 -7.76
N VAL A 213 -14.15 4.96 -6.75
CA VAL A 213 -13.61 6.02 -5.91
C VAL A 213 -12.53 5.43 -5.00
#